data_AF-A0A829GHI3-F1
#
_entry.id   AF-A0A829GHI3-F1
#
_cell.length_a   1.000
_cell.length_b   1.000
_cell.length_c   1.000
_cell.angle_alpha   90.00
_cell.angle_beta   90.00
_cell.angle_gamma   90.00
#
_symmetry.space_group_name_H-M   'P 1'
#
loop_
_entity.id
_entity.type
_entity.pdbx_description
1 polymer ?
#
loop_
_entity_poly.entity_id
_entity_poly.type
_entity_poly.pdbx_seq_one_letter_code
_entity_poly.pdbx_strand_id
1 'polypeptide(L)'
;MERYLIALDLDGTTLNADGQLSAGTIAVLREAQAAGHLVVITTGRPDSISEHFYDDLQLHGPMINFNGALIHIPHQHWRYEQEVTIPIPVALSLRQLKRVLFL
;
A
#
# COMPACT_ATOMS: atom_id res chain seq x y z
N MET A 1 16.20 10.62 19.53
CA MET A 1 14.74 10.62 19.37
C MET A 1 14.29 9.18 19.18
N GLU A 2 13.13 8.78 19.70
CA GLU A 2 12.58 7.44 19.46
C GLU A 2 12.12 7.32 17.99
N ARG A 3 12.34 6.16 17.38
CA ARG A 3 11.99 5.90 15.98
C ARG A 3 10.65 5.17 15.90
N TYR A 4 9.71 5.72 15.16
CA TYR A 4 8.40 5.11 14.89
C TYR A 4 8.31 4.55 13.47
N LEU A 5 7.42 3.56 13.31
CA LEU A 5 6.88 3.11 12.04
C LEU A 5 5.52 3.77 11.85
N ILE A 6 5.33 4.47 10.75
CA ILE A 6 4.10 5.17 10.37
C ILE A 6 3.52 4.45 9.16
N ALA A 7 2.46 3.66 9.39
CA ALA A 7 1.75 2.94 8.35
C ALA A 7 0.54 3.75 7.87
N LEU A 8 0.45 3.97 6.55
CA LEU A 8 -0.52 4.87 5.94
C LEU A 8 -1.39 4.14 4.93
N ASP A 9 -2.70 4.15 5.17
CA ASP A 9 -3.65 3.88 4.09
C ASP A 9 -3.70 5.05 3.09
N LEU A 10 -4.11 4.77 1.85
CA LEU A 10 -4.21 5.76 0.78
C LEU A 10 -5.59 6.40 0.74
N ASP A 11 -6.61 5.62 0.39
CA ASP A 11 -7.93 6.11 0.03
C ASP A 11 -8.73 6.57 1.25
N GLY A 12 -9.15 7.84 1.26
CA GLY A 12 -9.87 8.40 2.42
C GLY A 12 -8.98 8.64 3.65
N THR A 13 -7.66 8.46 3.52
CA THR A 13 -6.69 8.67 4.60
C THR A 13 -5.58 9.64 4.18
N THR A 14 -4.68 9.23 3.29
CA THR A 14 -3.52 10.04 2.87
C THR A 14 -3.82 10.87 1.63
N LEU A 15 -4.62 10.33 0.71
CA LEU A 15 -5.05 11.02 -0.50
C LEU A 15 -6.22 11.95 -0.19
N ASN A 16 -6.28 13.07 -0.92
CA ASN A 16 -7.43 13.98 -0.87
C ASN A 16 -8.66 13.37 -1.58
N ALA A 17 -9.77 14.11 -1.60
CA ALA A 17 -11.02 13.66 -2.23
C ALA A 17 -10.90 13.39 -3.74
N ASP A 18 -9.89 13.96 -4.40
CA ASP A 18 -9.60 13.74 -5.83
C ASP A 18 -8.63 12.56 -6.05
N GLY A 19 -8.24 11.85 -4.99
CA GLY A 19 -7.29 10.74 -5.06
C GLY A 19 -5.84 11.18 -5.27
N GLN A 20 -5.48 12.40 -4.86
CA GLN A 20 -4.16 12.99 -5.06
C GLN A 20 -3.45 13.25 -3.73
N LEU A 21 -2.11 13.24 -3.78
CA LEU A 21 -1.28 13.73 -2.68
C LEU A 21 -1.25 15.26 -2.69
N SER A 22 -1.57 15.88 -1.55
CA SER A 22 -1.40 17.32 -1.40
C SER A 22 0.07 17.67 -1.16
N ALA A 23 0.49 18.88 -1.54
CA ALA A 23 1.83 19.36 -1.25
C ALA A 23 2.16 19.37 0.26
N GLY A 24 1.16 19.66 1.10
CA GLY A 24 1.30 19.61 2.56
C GLY A 24 1.50 18.19 3.08
N THR A 25 0.75 17.22 2.57
CA THR A 25 0.91 15.80 2.92
C THR A 25 2.32 15.32 2.57
N ILE A 26 2.80 15.62 1.36
CA ILE A 26 4.15 15.25 0.93
C ILE A 26 5.21 15.88 1.84
N ALA A 27 5.08 17.17 2.16
CA ALA A 27 6.04 17.87 3.02
C ALA A 27 6.12 17.24 4.41
N VAL A 28 4.98 17.00 5.07
CA VAL A 28 4.92 16.42 6.41
C VAL A 28 5.50 15.00 6.45
N LEU A 29 5.19 14.17 5.47
CA LEU A 29 5.71 12.80 5.43
C LEU A 29 7.22 12.77 5.19
N ARG A 30 7.75 13.68 4.35
CA ARG A 30 9.19 13.85 4.16
C ARG A 30 9.88 14.36 5.42
N GLU A 31 9.27 15.29 6.17
CA GLU A 31 9.78 15.72 7.47
C GLU A 31 9.84 14.56 8.48
N ALA A 32 8.80 13.73 8.53
CA ALA A 32 8.79 12.54 9.37
C ALA A 32 9.90 11.54 8.99
N GLN A 33 10.13 11.33 7.69
CA GLN A 33 11.27 10.55 7.19
C GLN A 33 12.61 11.16 7.60
N ALA A 34 12.78 12.49 7.45
CA ALA A 34 13.99 13.21 7.81
C ALA A 34 14.28 13.17 9.33
N ALA A 35 13.24 13.09 10.16
CA ALA A 35 13.35 12.86 11.59
C ALA A 35 13.75 11.42 11.96
N GLY A 36 13.88 10.53 10.97
CA GLY A 36 14.33 9.14 11.12
C GLY A 36 13.20 8.12 11.25
N HIS A 37 11.94 8.54 11.15
CA HIS A 37 10.80 7.63 11.15
C HIS A 37 10.71 6.84 9.84
N LEU A 38 10.16 5.63 9.92
CA LEU A 38 9.88 4.83 8.74
C LEU A 38 8.44 5.05 8.32
N VAL A 39 8.21 5.65 7.16
CA VAL A 39 6.88 5.79 6.55
C VAL A 39 6.68 4.65 5.56
N VAL A 40 5.55 3.95 5.66
CA VAL A 40 5.16 2.85 4.76
C VAL A 40 3.72 3.01 4.30
N ILE A 41 3.45 2.68 3.04
CA ILE A 41 2.08 2.62 2.53
C ILE A 41 1.50 1.24 2.81
N THR A 42 0.25 1.22 3.29
CA THR A 42 -0.54 0.02 3.56
C THR A 42 -1.92 0.16 2.95
N THR A 43 -2.13 -0.41 1.76
CA THR A 43 -3.32 -0.16 0.94
C THR A 43 -3.96 -1.44 0.43
N GLY A 44 -5.28 -1.38 0.20
CA GLY A 44 -6.02 -2.39 -0.57
C GLY A 44 -5.68 -2.38 -2.06
N ARG A 45 -5.08 -1.29 -2.57
CA ARG A 45 -4.75 -1.15 -3.98
C ARG A 45 -3.70 -2.19 -4.44
N PRO A 46 -3.81 -2.70 -5.68
CA PRO A 46 -2.71 -3.33 -6.38
C PRO A 46 -1.50 -2.40 -6.49
N ASP A 47 -0.30 -2.98 -6.52
CA ASP A 47 0.96 -2.26 -6.71
C ASP A 47 0.92 -1.34 -7.95
N SER A 48 0.53 -1.89 -9.11
CA SER A 48 0.40 -1.18 -10.40
C SER A 48 -0.36 0.16 -10.40
N ILE A 49 -1.23 0.44 -9.41
CA ILE A 49 -2.01 1.69 -9.30
C ILE A 49 -1.70 2.48 -8.03
N SER A 50 -0.63 2.13 -7.33
CA SER A 50 -0.22 2.76 -6.08
C SER A 50 1.29 3.04 -6.00
N GLU A 51 2.12 2.37 -6.81
CA GLU A 51 3.57 2.57 -6.90
C GLU A 51 3.97 4.04 -7.12
N HIS A 52 3.28 4.77 -8.00
CA HIS A 52 3.58 6.20 -8.21
C HIS A 52 3.49 7.06 -6.93
N PHE A 53 2.61 6.74 -5.97
CA PHE A 53 2.56 7.47 -4.69
C PHE A 53 3.76 7.15 -3.81
N TYR A 54 4.27 5.92 -3.89
CA TYR A 54 5.51 5.53 -3.23
C TYR A 54 6.68 6.38 -3.75
N ASP A 55 6.74 6.59 -5.07
CA ASP A 55 7.76 7.39 -5.74
C ASP A 55 7.62 8.89 -5.44
N ASP A 56 6.40 9.43 -5.49
CA ASP A 56 6.11 10.84 -5.19
C ASP A 56 6.51 11.21 -3.75
N LEU A 57 6.26 10.30 -2.81
CA LEU A 57 6.65 10.43 -1.41
C LEU A 57 8.14 10.12 -1.17
N GLN A 58 8.83 9.56 -2.16
CA GLN A 58 10.24 9.15 -2.06
C GLN A 58 10.44 8.17 -0.90
N LEU A 59 9.58 7.16 -0.83
CA LEU A 59 9.69 6.12 0.19
C LEU A 59 10.81 5.13 -0.18
N HIS A 60 11.35 4.48 0.85
CA HIS A 60 12.39 3.45 0.72
C HIS A 60 12.06 2.18 1.52
N GLY A 61 10.96 2.21 2.27
CA GLY A 61 10.49 1.10 3.10
C GLY A 61 9.63 0.11 2.32
N PRO A 62 9.18 -0.98 2.97
CA PRO A 62 8.22 -1.88 2.38
C PRO A 62 6.87 -1.19 2.13
N MET A 63 6.22 -1.59 1.05
CA MET A 63 4.86 -1.26 0.69
C MET A 63 3.99 -2.51 0.90
N ILE A 64 2.79 -2.31 1.44
CA ILE A 64 1.80 -3.36 1.66
C ILE A 64 0.62 -3.10 0.71
N ASN A 65 0.36 -4.06 -0.17
CA ASN A 65 -0.69 -4.00 -1.20
C ASN A 65 -1.71 -5.12 -1.01
N PHE A 66 -2.81 -5.04 -1.77
CA PHE A 66 -3.86 -6.06 -1.80
C PHE A 66 -4.37 -6.44 -0.39
N ASN A 67 -4.48 -5.46 0.52
CA ASN A 67 -4.86 -5.66 1.92
C ASN A 67 -3.92 -6.62 2.68
N GLY A 68 -2.62 -6.60 2.37
CA GLY A 68 -1.62 -7.44 3.04
C GLY A 68 -1.24 -8.70 2.29
N ALA A 69 -1.86 -8.98 1.14
CA ALA A 69 -1.50 -10.14 0.34
C ALA A 69 -0.17 -9.98 -0.41
N LEU A 70 0.33 -8.75 -0.57
CA LEU A 70 1.67 -8.49 -1.09
C LEU A 70 2.39 -7.51 -0.16
N ILE A 71 3.61 -7.87 0.26
CA ILE A 71 4.54 -7.01 0.98
C ILE A 71 5.86 -7.05 0.23
N HIS A 72 6.27 -5.93 -0.34
CA HIS A 72 7.47 -5.83 -1.16
C HIS A 72 8.12 -4.46 -1.00
N ILE A 73 9.28 -4.25 -1.60
CA ILE A 73 9.81 -2.89 -1.77
C ILE A 73 9.79 -2.61 -3.27
N PRO A 74 9.02 -1.61 -3.74
CA PRO A 74 8.98 -1.25 -5.16
C PRO A 74 10.38 -1.03 -5.75
N HIS A 75 10.53 -1.35 -7.03
CA HIS A 75 11.78 -1.21 -7.81
C HIS A 75 12.97 -2.06 -7.35
N GLN A 76 12.80 -2.99 -6.40
CA GLN A 76 13.91 -3.82 -5.91
C GLN A 76 13.48 -5.23 -5.51
N HIS A 77 14.38 -6.19 -5.69
CA HIS A 77 14.21 -7.49 -5.07
C HIS A 77 14.58 -7.42 -3.59
N TRP A 78 13.64 -7.84 -2.75
CA TRP A 78 13.82 -7.81 -1.31
C TRP A 78 13.69 -9.21 -0.72
N ARG A 79 14.66 -9.62 0.10
CA ARG A 79 14.70 -10.97 0.69
C ARG A 79 13.47 -11.32 1.54
N TYR A 80 12.79 -10.32 2.08
CA TYR A 80 11.61 -10.48 2.94
C TYR A 80 10.30 -10.20 2.21
N GLU A 81 10.32 -10.18 0.88
CA GLU A 81 9.11 -10.09 0.08
C GLU A 81 8.16 -11.25 0.42
N GLN A 82 6.88 -10.92 0.60
CA GLN A 82 5.83 -11.89 0.92
C GLN A 82 4.67 -11.72 -0.04
N GLU A 83 4.20 -12.83 -0.58
CA GLU A 83 3.00 -12.89 -1.40
C GLU A 83 2.10 -14.03 -0.89
N VAL A 84 0.82 -13.74 -0.71
CA VAL A 84 -0.21 -14.72 -0.37
C VAL A 84 -1.25 -14.72 -1.48
N THR A 85 -1.34 -15.84 -2.18
CA THR A 85 -2.34 -16.05 -3.23
C THR A 85 -3.41 -17.03 -2.75
N ILE A 86 -4.59 -16.96 -3.38
CA ILE A 86 -5.61 -17.99 -3.23
C ILE A 86 -5.54 -18.96 -4.41
N PRO A 87 -5.73 -20.27 -4.20
CA PRO A 87 -5.79 -21.23 -5.31
C PRO A 87 -6.89 -20.84 -6.32
N ILE A 88 -6.60 -21.00 -7.61
CA ILE A 88 -7.54 -20.69 -8.70
C ILE A 88 -8.92 -21.34 -8.47
N PRO A 89 -9.04 -22.62 -8.05
CA PRO A 89 -10.35 -23.22 -7.78
C PRO A 89 -11.16 -22.47 -6.70
N VAL A 90 -10.50 -21.94 -5.67
CA VAL A 90 -11.14 -21.14 -4.62
C VAL A 90 -11.62 -19.82 -5.19
N ALA A 91 -10.78 -19.11 -5.96
CA ALA A 91 -11.15 -17.86 -6.61
C ALA A 91 -12.37 -18.03 -7.55
N LEU A 92 -12.38 -19.09 -8.36
CA LEU A 92 -13.50 -19.43 -9.25
C LEU A 92 -14.78 -19.75 -8.46
N SER A 93 -14.66 -20.49 -7.35
CA SER A 93 -15.79 -20.83 -6.48
C SER A 93 -16.41 -19.59 -5.83
N LEU A 94 -15.58 -18.67 -5.33
CA LEU A 94 -16.05 -17.39 -4.75
C LEU A 94 -16.79 -16.54 -5.78
N ARG A 95 -16.28 -16.47 -7.02
CA ARG A 95 -16.94 -15.77 -8.13
C ARG A 95 -18.32 -16.38 -8.43
N GLN A 96 -18.45 -17.71 -8.40
CA GLN A 96 -19.74 -18.38 -8.61
C GLN A 96 -20.71 -18.10 -7.46
N LEU A 97 -20.26 -18.20 -6.20
CA LEU A 97 -21.07 -17.90 -5.02
C LEU A 97 -21.64 -16.47 -5.06
N LYS A 98 -20.81 -15.47 -5.40
CA LYS A 98 -21.25 -14.08 -5.54
C LYS A 98 -22.39 -13.91 -6.55
N ARG A 99 -22.39 -14.67 -7.64
CA ARG A 99 -23.49 -14.63 -8.63
C ARG A 99 -24.80 -15.19 -8.09
N VAL A 100 -24.74 -16.15 -7.17
CA VAL A 100 -25.92 -16.79 -6.58
C VAL A 100 -26.52 -15.93 -5.47
N LEU A 101 -25.69 -15.25 -4.67
CA LEU A 101 -26.14 -14.45 -3.53
C LEU A 101 -26.66 -13.05 -3.89
N PHE A 102 -26.31 -12.53 -5.06
CA PHE A 102 -26.71 -11.19 -5.53
C PHE A 102 -27.64 -11.23 -6.76
N LEU A 103 -28.36 -12.35 -6.93
CA LEU A 103 -29.59 -12.50 -7.74
C LEU A 103 -30.75 -12.82 -6.78
#